data_AF-A0A962IN64-F1
#
_entry.id   AF-A0A962IN64-F1
#
_cell.length_a   1.000
_cell.length_b   1.000
_cell.length_c   1.000
_cell.angle_alpha   90.00
_cell.angle_beta   90.00
_cell.angle_gamma   90.00
#
_symmetry.space_group_name_H-M   'P 1'
#
loop_
_entity.id
_entity.type
_entity.pdbx_description
1 polymer ?
#
loop_
_entity_poly.entity_id
_entity_poly.type
_entity_poly.pdbx_seq_one_letter_code
_entity_poly.pdbx_strand_id
1 'polypeptide(L)'
;SSQPWPFPSALMIGFTAEAVDDRLALGDELEQADWYDPGTLVAAVRGGALGLPTGFSVSRRLIEDWYQARTGSVLTEAIARP
;
A
#
# COMPACT_ATOMS: atom_id res chain seq x y z
N SER A 1 8.81 -9.89 -1.78
CA SER A 1 10.13 -9.25 -1.55
C SER A 1 10.51 -9.41 -0.08
N SER A 2 11.79 -9.31 0.30
CA SER A 2 12.22 -9.31 1.70
C SER A 2 13.10 -8.10 2.02
N GLN A 3 13.02 -7.56 3.23
CA GLN A 3 13.78 -6.39 3.67
C GLN A 3 14.23 -6.56 5.14
N PRO A 4 15.52 -6.42 5.46
CA PRO A 4 15.97 -6.38 6.85
C PRO A 4 15.43 -5.13 7.56
N TRP A 5 14.97 -5.27 8.79
CA TRP A 5 14.41 -4.19 9.61
C TRP A 5 15.11 -4.12 10.98
N PRO A 6 15.99 -3.13 11.20
CA PRO A 6 16.94 -3.17 12.31
C PRO A 6 16.35 -2.89 13.71
N PHE A 7 15.04 -2.66 13.85
CA PHE A 7 14.41 -2.41 15.16
C PHE A 7 13.17 -3.29 15.37
N PRO A 8 13.18 -4.29 16.27
CA PRO A 8 14.25 -4.73 17.20
C PRO A 8 15.24 -5.77 16.63
N SER A 9 15.35 -5.91 15.29
CA SER A 9 16.01 -6.98 14.51
C SER A 9 14.99 -7.96 13.94
N ALA A 10 14.32 -7.54 12.87
CA ALA A 10 13.33 -8.33 12.15
C ALA A 10 13.73 -8.49 10.66
N LEU A 11 13.14 -9.49 10.02
CA LEU A 11 13.12 -9.63 8.57
C LEU A 11 11.69 -9.43 8.10
N MET A 12 11.45 -8.38 7.32
CA MET A 12 10.16 -8.15 6.69
C MET A 12 10.04 -9.07 5.48
N ILE A 13 8.99 -9.87 5.42
CA ILE A 13 8.67 -10.73 4.29
C ILE A 13 7.34 -10.26 3.73
N GLY A 14 7.36 -9.73 2.51
CA GLY A 14 6.18 -9.21 1.84
C GLY A 14 5.39 -10.31 1.15
N PHE A 15 4.08 -10.35 1.43
CA PHE A 15 3.11 -11.25 0.82
C PHE A 15 2.02 -10.45 0.09
N THR A 16 1.34 -11.12 -0.84
CA THR A 16 0.09 -10.64 -1.44
C THR A 16 -0.99 -11.65 -1.07
N ALA A 17 -2.16 -11.15 -0.68
CA ALA A 17 -3.29 -11.97 -0.31
C ALA A 17 -4.57 -11.39 -0.94
N GLU A 18 -5.55 -12.26 -1.13
CA GLU A 18 -6.90 -11.89 -1.52
C GLU A 18 -7.82 -12.08 -0.31
N ALA A 19 -8.58 -11.04 0.02
CA ALA A 19 -9.55 -11.10 1.11
C ALA A 19 -10.77 -11.93 0.68
N VAL A 20 -11.30 -12.73 1.61
CA VAL A 20 -12.49 -13.57 1.37
C VAL A 20 -13.79 -12.76 1.39
N ASP A 21 -13.80 -11.63 2.10
CA ASP A 21 -14.86 -10.62 2.11
C ASP A 21 -14.27 -9.23 2.42
N ASP A 22 -15.10 -8.18 2.39
CA ASP A 22 -14.72 -6.78 2.58
C ASP A 22 -14.96 -6.25 4.00
N ARG A 23 -15.30 -7.12 4.97
CA ARG A 23 -15.59 -6.68 6.34
C ARG A 23 -14.31 -6.29 7.06
N LEU A 24 -14.25 -5.04 7.53
CA LEU A 24 -13.15 -4.55 8.36
C LEU A 24 -13.58 -4.56 9.83
N ALA A 25 -12.77 -5.22 10.68
CA ALA A 25 -12.90 -5.17 12.12
C ALA A 25 -11.53 -4.78 12.70
N LEU A 26 -11.43 -3.57 13.23
CA LEU A 26 -10.19 -3.06 13.81
C LEU A 26 -10.11 -3.46 15.28
N GLY A 27 -8.92 -3.90 15.70
CA GLY A 27 -8.55 -4.01 17.10
C GLY A 27 -7.79 -2.75 17.56
N ASP A 28 -7.07 -2.86 18.67
CA ASP A 28 -6.43 -1.71 19.32
C ASP A 28 -5.10 -1.27 18.66
N GLU A 29 -4.60 -2.01 17.66
CA GLU A 29 -3.31 -1.73 17.01
C GLU A 29 -3.39 -0.62 15.95
N LEU A 30 -4.53 -0.51 15.26
CA LEU A 30 -4.71 0.40 14.12
C LEU A 30 -5.74 1.48 14.44
N GLU A 31 -5.42 2.73 14.11
CA GLU A 31 -6.35 3.86 14.23
C GLU A 31 -7.42 3.85 13.12
N GLN A 32 -7.03 3.48 11.89
CA GLN A 32 -7.90 3.50 10.71
C GLN A 32 -7.50 2.42 9.70
N ALA A 33 -8.49 1.86 9.00
CA ALA A 33 -8.31 0.97 7.87
C ALA A 33 -9.47 1.15 6.88
N ASP A 34 -9.15 1.21 5.60
CA ASP A 34 -10.11 1.39 4.50
C ASP A 34 -9.69 0.56 3.29
N TRP A 35 -10.68 0.21 2.47
CA TRP A 35 -10.44 -0.39 1.16
C TRP A 35 -10.22 0.69 0.11
N TYR A 36 -9.25 0.46 -0.78
CA TYR A 36 -8.96 1.35 -1.90
C TYR A 36 -9.02 0.59 -3.22
N ASP A 37 -9.74 1.17 -4.16
CA ASP A 37 -9.57 0.87 -5.59
C ASP A 37 -8.39 1.67 -6.14
N PRO A 38 -7.82 1.29 -7.30
CA PRO A 38 -6.69 2.02 -7.88
C PRO A 38 -6.97 3.52 -8.07
N GLY A 39 -8.19 3.89 -8.49
CA GLY A 39 -8.58 5.28 -8.68
C GLY A 39 -8.71 6.05 -7.36
N THR A 40 -9.33 5.44 -6.33
CA THR A 40 -9.51 6.10 -5.04
C THR A 40 -8.19 6.23 -4.29
N LEU A 41 -7.26 5.27 -4.44
CA LEU A 41 -5.90 5.37 -3.94
C LEU A 41 -5.19 6.60 -4.52
N VAL A 42 -5.18 6.76 -5.85
CA VAL A 42 -4.51 7.90 -6.50
C VAL A 42 -5.14 9.22 -6.07
N ALA A 43 -6.46 9.30 -6.02
CA ALA A 43 -7.17 10.51 -5.57
C ALA A 43 -6.84 10.86 -4.12
N ALA A 44 -6.82 9.89 -3.20
CA ALA A 44 -6.49 10.10 -1.80
C ALA A 44 -5.05 10.57 -1.61
N VAL A 45 -4.10 10.00 -2.36
CA VAL A 45 -2.68 10.41 -2.30
C VAL A 45 -2.49 11.81 -2.87
N ARG A 46 -3.09 12.14 -4.03
CA ARG A 46 -3.01 13.49 -4.61
C ARG A 46 -3.68 14.55 -3.72
N GLY A 47 -4.80 14.19 -3.10
CA GLY A 47 -5.55 15.06 -2.19
C GLY A 47 -4.88 15.24 -0.82
N GLY A 48 -3.77 14.54 -0.55
CA GLY A 48 -3.06 14.60 0.73
C GLY A 48 -3.77 13.88 1.89
N ALA A 49 -4.87 13.18 1.61
CA ALA A 49 -5.59 12.39 2.60
C ALA A 49 -4.86 11.09 2.97
N LEU A 50 -3.97 10.60 2.09
CA LEU A 50 -3.19 9.38 2.31
C LEU A 50 -1.72 9.60 1.94
N GLY A 51 -0.82 9.27 2.87
CA GLY A 51 0.61 9.21 2.62
C GLY A 51 1.05 7.83 2.12
N LEU A 52 1.95 7.77 1.14
CA LEU A 52 2.58 6.51 0.75
C LEU A 52 3.85 6.25 1.58
N PRO A 53 4.18 4.98 1.86
CA PRO A 53 5.46 4.63 2.44
C PRO A 53 6.65 5.11 1.60
N THR A 54 7.84 5.15 2.18
CA THR A 54 9.04 5.59 1.48
C THR A 54 9.35 4.70 0.27
N GLY A 55 9.93 5.30 -0.79
CA GLY A 55 10.23 4.65 -2.07
C GLY A 55 10.95 3.29 -2.00
N PHE A 56 11.79 3.10 -0.99
CA PHE A 56 12.63 1.91 -0.81
C PHE A 56 12.04 0.86 0.16
N SER A 57 10.87 1.13 0.75
CA SER A 57 10.24 0.20 1.69
C SER A 57 9.57 -0.97 0.98
N VAL A 58 9.56 -2.13 1.64
CA VAL A 58 8.82 -3.32 1.19
C VAL A 58 7.33 -3.03 1.01
N SER A 59 6.74 -2.23 1.91
CA SER A 59 5.34 -1.81 1.84
C SER A 59 5.07 -0.97 0.60
N ARG A 60 5.93 0.00 0.27
CA ARG A 60 5.82 0.76 -0.98
C ARG A 60 5.81 -0.16 -2.19
N ARG A 61 6.73 -1.12 -2.25
CA ARG A 61 6.84 -2.06 -3.37
C ARG A 61 5.58 -2.93 -3.51
N LEU A 62 5.04 -3.47 -2.42
CA LEU A 62 3.82 -4.27 -2.47
C LEU A 62 2.61 -3.48 -3.02
N ILE A 63 2.48 -2.21 -2.64
CA ILE A 63 1.42 -1.32 -3.14
C ILE A 63 1.61 -1.03 -4.63
N GLU A 64 2.85 -0.76 -5.08
CA GLU A 64 3.15 -0.55 -6.51
C GLU A 64 2.89 -1.79 -7.35
N ASP A 65 3.33 -2.95 -6.89
CA ASP A 65 3.14 -4.24 -7.58
C ASP A 65 1.64 -4.54 -7.72
N TRP A 66 0.84 -4.32 -6.65
CA TRP A 66 -0.62 -4.45 -6.71
C TRP A 66 -1.25 -3.48 -7.71
N TYR A 67 -0.88 -2.20 -7.66
CA TYR A 67 -1.44 -1.18 -8.55
C TYR A 67 -1.13 -1.49 -10.02
N GLN A 68 0.11 -1.87 -10.31
CA GLN A 68 0.53 -2.27 -11.66
C GLN A 68 -0.21 -3.53 -12.12
N ALA A 69 -0.38 -4.53 -11.26
CA ALA A 69 -1.13 -5.73 -11.59
C ALA A 69 -2.61 -5.44 -11.90
N ARG A 70 -3.23 -4.48 -11.21
CA ARG A 70 -4.65 -4.10 -11.39
C ARG A 70 -4.90 -3.18 -12.59
N THR A 71 -3.94 -2.34 -12.96
CA THR A 71 -4.16 -1.25 -13.93
C THR A 71 -3.24 -1.27 -15.15
N GLY A 72 -2.17 -2.07 -15.12
CA GLY A 72 -1.10 -2.04 -16.12
C GLY A 72 -0.25 -0.76 -16.11
N SER A 73 -0.48 0.17 -15.17
CA SER A 73 0.19 1.47 -15.09
C SER A 73 1.12 1.58 -13.87
N VAL A 74 2.11 2.47 -13.93
CA VAL A 74 3.00 2.76 -12.81
C VAL A 74 2.33 3.76 -11.85
N LEU A 75 2.23 3.41 -10.56
CA LEU A 75 1.54 4.23 -9.55
C LEU A 75 2.14 5.65 -9.44
N THR A 76 3.46 5.78 -9.48
CA THR A 76 4.14 7.08 -9.39
C THR A 76 3.77 8.01 -10.56
N GLU A 77 3.65 7.46 -11.78
CA GLU A 77 3.17 8.22 -12.94
C GLU A 77 1.70 8.58 -12.80
N ALA A 78 0.89 7.63 -12.30
CA ALA A 78 -0.52 7.86 -12.06
C ALA A 78 -0.76 8.96 -11.03
N ILE A 79 0.09 9.09 -10.00
CA ILE A 79 -0.01 10.18 -9.02
C ILE A 79 0.48 11.50 -9.63
N ALA A 80 1.55 11.49 -10.43
CA ALA A 80 2.18 12.70 -10.97
C ALA A 80 1.43 13.35 -12.15
N ARG A 81 0.53 12.63 -12.83
CA ARG A 81 -0.33 13.25 -13.86
C ARG A 81 -1.21 14.33 -13.21
N PRO A 82 -1.54 15.42 -13.92
CA PRO A 82 -2.49 16.41 -13.42
C PRO A 82 -3.89 15.81 -13.20
#